data_AF-A0A392N3N0-F1
#
_entry.id   AF-A0A392N3N0-F1
#
_cell.length_a   1.000
_cell.length_b   1.000
_cell.length_c   1.000
_cell.angle_alpha   90.00
_cell.angle_beta   90.00
_cell.angle_gamma   90.00
#
_symmetry.space_group_name_H-M   'P 1'
#
loop_
_entity.id
_entity.type
_entity.pdbx_description
1 polymer ?
#
loop_
_entity_poly.entity_id
_entity_poly.type
_entity_poly.pdbx_seq_one_letter_code
_entity_poly.pdbx_strand_id
1 'polypeptide(L)'
;MLRISFDDLTDDMKEMFLDIALFCIGMDQEDVTKILEDWGHHVDTGISILVQQNLVTVDPMNKIGMHNMLQEMGRGIIRGKPTAVANVRYAFLRFYLIYH
;
A
#
# COMPACT_ATOMS: atom_id res chain seq x y z
N MET A 1 8.17 17.87 -0.36
CA MET A 1 7.42 17.37 -1.53
C MET A 1 6.56 16.16 -1.19
N LEU A 2 7.10 15.12 -0.53
CA LEU A 2 6.41 13.83 -0.30
C LEU A 2 5.05 13.90 0.42
N ARG A 3 4.89 14.83 1.37
CA ARG A 3 3.63 15.01 2.09
C ARG A 3 2.57 15.75 1.27
N ILE A 4 2.98 16.68 0.40
CA ILE A 4 2.08 17.43 -0.47
C ILE A 4 1.45 16.49 -1.50
N SER A 5 2.28 15.66 -2.15
CA SER A 5 1.78 14.62 -3.07
C SER A 5 0.85 13.61 -2.41
N PHE A 6 1.08 13.29 -1.12
CA PHE A 6 0.19 12.42 -0.37
C PHE A 6 -1.12 13.13 0.02
N ASP A 7 -1.06 14.39 0.44
CA ASP A 7 -2.24 15.15 0.84
C ASP A 7 -3.21 15.39 -0.34
N ASP A 8 -2.69 15.47 -1.56
CA ASP A 8 -3.44 15.60 -2.82
C ASP A 8 -4.13 14.29 -3.28
N LEU A 9 -3.84 13.15 -2.65
CA LEU A 9 -4.51 11.88 -2.95
C LEU A 9 -5.96 11.86 -2.47
N THR A 10 -6.81 11.13 -3.18
CA THR A 10 -8.14 10.75 -2.68
C THR A 10 -8.03 9.84 -1.46
N ASP A 11 -9.08 9.75 -0.65
CA ASP A 11 -9.05 8.94 0.58
C ASP A 11 -8.77 7.45 0.26
N ASP A 12 -9.33 6.92 -0.83
CA ASP A 12 -9.07 5.55 -1.28
C ASP A 12 -7.60 5.33 -1.67
N MET A 13 -6.98 6.29 -2.37
CA MET A 13 -5.57 6.22 -2.73
C MET A 13 -4.66 6.37 -1.51
N LYS A 14 -5.06 7.17 -0.50
CA LYS A 14 -4.34 7.27 0.78
C LYS A 14 -4.40 5.94 1.53
N GLU A 15 -5.55 5.29 1.58
CA GLU A 15 -5.68 3.96 2.18
C GLU A 15 -4.82 2.93 1.45
N MET A 16 -4.84 2.91 0.11
CA MET A 16 -3.99 2.04 -0.69
C MET A 16 -2.49 2.29 -0.45
N PHE A 17 -2.07 3.56 -0.39
CA PHE A 17 -0.69 3.92 -0.07
C PHE A 17 -0.26 3.36 1.30
N LEU A 18 -1.12 3.48 2.32
CA LEU A 18 -0.85 3.00 3.66
C LEU A 18 -0.77 1.46 3.71
N ASP A 19 -1.70 0.79 3.04
CA ASP A 19 -1.72 -0.66 2.89
C ASP A 19 -0.43 -1.17 2.24
N ILE A 20 0.02 -0.51 1.16
CA ILE A 20 1.29 -0.84 0.49
C ILE A 20 2.49 -0.61 1.42
N ALA A 21 2.55 0.54 2.10
CA ALA A 21 3.64 0.89 3.01
C ALA A 21 3.81 -0.09 4.17
N LEU A 22 2.70 -0.68 4.62
CA LEU A 22 2.66 -1.64 5.73
C LEU A 22 3.02 -3.06 5.29
N PHE A 23 2.47 -3.51 4.17
CA PHE A 23 2.35 -4.94 3.91
C PHE A 23 2.93 -5.42 2.58
N CYS A 24 2.94 -4.57 1.55
CA CYS A 24 3.14 -5.02 0.18
C CYS A 24 4.57 -4.82 -0.36
N ILE A 25 5.45 -4.21 0.43
CA ILE A 25 6.83 -3.96 0.01
C ILE A 25 7.58 -5.29 -0.19
N GLY A 26 8.17 -5.45 -1.37
CA GLY A 26 8.88 -6.66 -1.81
C GLY A 26 7.97 -7.72 -2.44
N MET A 27 6.65 -7.54 -2.43
CA MET A 27 5.72 -8.45 -3.08
C MET A 27 5.63 -8.20 -4.59
N ASP A 28 5.20 -9.21 -5.34
CA ASP A 28 4.94 -9.07 -6.77
C ASP A 28 3.77 -8.09 -7.01
N GLN A 29 3.89 -7.21 -8.01
CA GLN A 29 2.84 -6.26 -8.34
C GLN A 29 1.52 -6.97 -8.66
N GLU A 30 1.55 -8.13 -9.32
CA GLU A 30 0.33 -8.88 -9.64
C GLU A 30 -0.36 -9.41 -8.38
N ASP A 31 0.41 -9.87 -7.39
CA ASP A 31 -0.13 -10.36 -6.13
C ASP A 31 -0.69 -9.22 -5.28
N VAL A 32 0.01 -8.08 -5.25
CA VAL A 32 -0.47 -6.87 -4.58
C VAL A 32 -1.76 -6.37 -5.22
N THR A 33 -1.88 -6.48 -6.54
CA THR A 33 -3.11 -6.11 -7.25
C THR A 33 -4.29 -6.96 -6.78
N LYS A 34 -4.14 -8.28 -6.77
CA LYS A 34 -5.19 -9.22 -6.30
C LYS A 34 -5.59 -8.98 -4.85
N ILE A 35 -4.61 -8.77 -3.95
CA ILE A 35 -4.89 -8.52 -2.54
C ILE A 35 -5.70 -7.23 -2.35
N LEU A 36 -5.35 -6.18 -3.08
CA LEU A 36 -6.06 -4.90 -3.00
C LEU A 36 -7.48 -5.02 -3.59
N GLU A 37 -7.66 -5.80 -4.67
CA GLU A 37 -8.98 -6.09 -5.24
C GLU A 37 -9.87 -6.86 -4.25
N ASP A 38 -9.31 -7.86 -3.57
CA ASP A 38 -9.99 -8.64 -2.52
C ASP A 38 -10.39 -7.76 -1.32
N TRP A 39 -9.67 -6.66 -1.08
CA TRP A 39 -10.00 -5.66 -0.07
C TRP A 39 -11.01 -4.60 -0.54
N GLY A 40 -11.47 -4.70 -1.79
CA GLY A 40 -12.46 -3.78 -2.37
C GLY A 40 -11.88 -2.47 -2.87
N HIS A 41 -10.57 -2.39 -3.09
CA HIS A 41 -9.95 -1.22 -3.72
C HIS A 41 -10.17 -1.21 -5.24
N HIS A 42 -10.25 -0.02 -5.85
CA HIS A 42 -10.23 0.14 -7.30
C HIS A 42 -8.78 0.19 -7.81
N VAL A 43 -8.21 -0.99 -8.09
CA VAL A 43 -6.75 -1.16 -8.17
C VAL A 43 -6.11 -0.76 -9.49
N ASP A 44 -6.82 -0.99 -10.61
CA ASP A 44 -6.29 -0.76 -11.96
C ASP A 44 -5.73 0.64 -12.19
N THR A 45 -6.32 1.65 -11.56
CA THR A 45 -5.88 3.05 -11.67
C THR A 45 -5.05 3.49 -10.46
N GLY A 46 -5.29 2.91 -9.28
CA GLY A 46 -4.67 3.32 -8.02
C GLY A 46 -3.15 3.14 -7.99
N ILE A 47 -2.65 1.93 -8.30
CA ILE A 47 -1.21 1.66 -8.29
C ILE A 47 -0.49 2.50 -9.35
N SER A 48 -1.08 2.63 -10.54
CA SER A 48 -0.49 3.42 -11.63
C SER A 48 -0.29 4.89 -11.24
N ILE A 49 -1.28 5.50 -10.59
CA ILE A 49 -1.20 6.89 -10.11
C ILE A 49 -0.13 7.02 -9.02
N LEU A 50 -0.07 6.08 -8.07
CA LEU A 50 0.95 6.09 -7.02
C LEU A 50 2.37 5.96 -7.59
N VAL A 51 2.55 5.18 -8.66
CA VAL A 51 3.83 5.07 -9.39
C VAL A 51 4.15 6.37 -10.14
N GLN A 52 3.19 6.96 -10.85
CA GLN A 52 3.37 8.23 -11.56
C GLN A 52 3.76 9.38 -10.62
N GLN A 53 3.26 9.37 -9.38
CA GLN A 53 3.61 10.35 -8.36
C GLN A 53 4.89 10.02 -7.58
N ASN A 54 5.60 8.94 -7.94
CA ASN A 54 6.78 8.42 -7.23
C ASN A 54 6.51 8.10 -5.74
N LEU A 55 5.27 7.77 -5.40
CA LEU A 55 4.86 7.35 -4.06
C LEU A 55 5.06 5.85 -3.85
N VAL A 56 5.00 5.09 -4.94
CA VAL A 56 5.31 3.66 -5.03
C VAL A 56 6.25 3.45 -6.21
N THR A 57 7.11 2.44 -6.14
CA THR A 57 8.00 2.05 -7.24
C THR A 57 7.74 0.59 -7.60
N VAL A 58 7.97 0.22 -8.85
CA VAL A 58 8.03 -1.18 -9.28
C VAL A 58 9.43 -1.41 -9.83
N ASP A 59 10.13 -2.41 -9.28
CA ASP A 59 11.48 -2.73 -9.72
C ASP A 59 11.47 -3.62 -10.98
N PRO A 60 12.64 -3.88 -11.62
CA PRO A 60 12.71 -4.73 -12.81
C PRO A 60 12.28 -6.19 -12.59
N MET A 61 12.16 -6.64 -11.33
CA MET A 61 11.67 -7.97 -10.95
C MET A 61 10.16 -7.95 -10.61
N ASN A 62 9.46 -6.89 -11.02
CA ASN A 62 8.03 -6.66 -10.76
C ASN A 62 7.69 -6.53 -9.27
N LYS A 63 8.66 -6.15 -8.42
CA LYS A 63 8.42 -6.02 -6.98
C LYS A 63 8.04 -4.60 -6.59
N ILE A 64 7.03 -4.51 -5.73
CA ILE A 64 6.56 -3.25 -5.16
C ILE A 64 7.60 -2.72 -4.16
N GLY A 65 7.96 -1.45 -4.34
CA GLY A 65 8.87 -0.73 -3.47
C GLY A 65 8.31 0.62 -3.06
N MET A 66 8.94 1.22 -2.07
CA MET A 66 8.63 2.55 -1.57
C MET A 66 9.91 3.15 -0.99
N HIS A 67 10.15 4.45 -1.22
CA HIS A 67 11.29 5.12 -0.59
C HIS A 67 11.15 5.09 0.93
N ASN A 68 12.27 4.87 1.65
CA ASN A 68 12.27 4.74 3.12
C ASN A 68 11.52 5.88 3.84
N MET A 69 11.64 7.12 3.36
CA MET A 69 10.93 8.27 3.97
C MET A 69 9.41 8.17 3.84
N LEU A 70 8.91 7.66 2.70
CA LEU A 70 7.48 7.44 2.47
C LEU A 70 6.97 6.27 3.30
N GLN A 71 7.77 5.21 3.42
CA GLN A 71 7.43 4.06 4.27
C GLN A 71 7.30 4.48 5.74
N GLU A 72 8.27 5.24 6.24
CA GLU A 72 8.23 5.75 7.62
C GLU A 72 7.07 6.73 7.83
N MET A 73 6.73 7.54 6.82
CA MET A 73 5.52 8.39 6.86
C MET A 73 4.25 7.55 6.99
N GLY A 74 4.08 6.51 6.18
CA GLY A 74 2.91 5.62 6.24
C GLY A 74 2.79 4.93 7.61
N ARG A 75 3.91 4.43 8.14
CA ARG A 75 3.96 3.84 9.50
C ARG A 75 3.59 4.85 10.59
N GLY A 76 4.04 6.09 10.46
CA GLY A 76 3.70 7.18 11.39
C GLY A 76 2.20 7.48 11.42
N ILE A 77 1.56 7.53 10.24
CA ILE A 77 0.11 7.77 10.12
C ILE A 77 -0.68 6.65 10.79
N ILE A 78 -0.32 5.39 10.56
CA ILE A 78 -1.04 4.22 11.11
C ILE A 78 -0.91 4.13 12.63
N ARG A 79 0.25 4.47 13.20
CA ARG A 79 0.44 4.52 14.66
C ARG A 79 -0.51 5.50 15.35
N GLY A 80 -1.03 6.50 14.61
CA GLY A 80 -2.04 7.44 15.09
C GLY A 80 -3.49 7.00 14.89
N LYS A 81 -3.75 5.89 14.17
CA LYS A 81 -5.11 5.38 13.91
C LYS A 81 -5.55 4.33 14.95
N PRO A 82 -6.85 4.19 15.24
CA PRO A 82 -7.38 3.12 16.08
C PRO A 82 -7.04 1.73 15.48
N THR A 83 -6.48 0.85 16.31
CA THR A 83 -5.84 -0.41 15.90
C THR A 83 -6.77 -1.45 15.27
N ALA A 84 -8.09 -1.32 15.43
CA ALA A 84 -9.06 -2.34 15.03
C ALA A 84 -9.07 -2.66 13.53
N VAL A 85 -8.95 -1.64 12.66
CA VAL A 85 -9.00 -1.82 11.20
C VAL A 85 -7.72 -2.47 10.67
N ALA A 86 -6.56 -2.02 11.17
CA ALA A 86 -5.27 -2.58 10.81
C ALA A 86 -5.18 -4.07 11.18
N ASN A 87 -5.77 -4.47 12.32
CA ASN A 87 -5.75 -5.87 12.78
C ASN A 87 -6.52 -6.82 11.86
N VAL A 88 -7.60 -6.37 11.21
CA VAL A 88 -8.38 -7.21 10.28
C VAL A 88 -7.60 -7.47 9.00
N ARG A 89 -7.03 -6.41 8.40
CA ARG A 89 -6.16 -6.53 7.21
C ARG A 89 -4.91 -7.37 7.50
N TYR A 90 -4.31 -7.18 8.68
CA TYR A 90 -3.16 -7.96 9.15
C TYR A 90 -3.50 -9.45 9.30
N ALA A 91 -4.66 -9.77 9.87
CA ALA A 91 -5.11 -11.16 9.97
C ALA A 91 -5.30 -11.78 8.59
N PHE A 92 -6.00 -11.07 7.68
CA PHE A 92 -6.23 -11.53 6.30
C PHE A 92 -4.92 -11.81 5.56
N LEU A 93 -3.95 -10.90 5.58
CA LEU A 93 -2.64 -11.12 4.93
C LEU A 93 -1.88 -12.30 5.53
N ARG A 94 -1.93 -12.46 6.85
CA ARG A 94 -1.31 -13.61 7.50
C ARG A 94 -1.94 -14.92 7.04
N PHE A 95 -3.24 -14.95 6.76
CA PHE A 95 -3.87 -16.09 6.10
C PHE A 95 -3.39 -16.19 4.64
N TYR A 96 -3.45 -15.12 3.85
CA TYR A 96 -3.07 -15.14 2.44
C TYR A 96 -1.65 -15.69 2.20
N LEU A 97 -0.66 -15.24 2.98
CA LEU A 97 0.75 -15.68 2.89
C LEU A 97 1.02 -17.11 3.41
N ILE A 98 0.06 -17.73 4.12
CA ILE A 98 0.18 -19.11 4.60
C ILE A 98 -0.45 -20.10 3.62
N TYR A 99 -1.47 -19.66 2.87
CA TYR A 99 -2.29 -20.52 2.02
C TYR A 99 -1.96 -20.41 0.52
N HIS A 100 -1.05 -19.51 0.13
CA HIS A 100 -0.51 -19.34 -1.22
C HIS A 100 1.02 -19.17 -1.16
#